data_AF-A0A933QJY1-F1
#
_entry.id   AF-A0A933QJY1-F1
#
_cell.length_a   1.000
_cell.length_b   1.000
_cell.length_c   1.000
_cell.angle_alpha   90.00
_cell.angle_beta   90.00
_cell.angle_gamma   90.00
#
_symmetry.space_group_name_H-M   'P 1'
#
loop_
_entity.id
_entity.type
_entity.pdbx_description
1 polymer ?
#
loop_
_entity_poly.entity_id
_entity_poly.type
_entity_poly.pdbx_seq_one_letter_code
_entity_poly.pdbx_strand_id
1 'polypeptide(L)'
;DWHQVNSVTKNPTMIDPTTTKSASQITIAFAADWFQALDGVDLSFPIVLSHAVHGRSRVYVGWVEDGGSLDVGVTAKYRNAWKAGLNYHHFIGKKGGSIGNGSFDQTQYDRDYLSFNVSTSF
;
A
#
# COMPACT_ATOMS: atom_id res chain seq x y z
N ASP A 1 -1.78 -11.53 2.54
CA ASP A 1 -0.58 -12.16 1.95
C ASP A 1 0.40 -12.63 3.00
N TRP A 2 1.25 -13.60 2.65
CA TRP A 2 2.21 -14.23 3.56
C TRP A 2 3.50 -14.62 2.84
N HIS A 3 4.63 -14.36 3.49
CA HIS A 3 5.98 -14.69 3.03
C HIS A 3 6.65 -15.64 4.03
N GLN A 4 7.33 -16.67 3.53
CA GLN A 4 8.17 -17.54 4.35
C GLN A 4 9.41 -18.00 3.58
N VAL A 5 10.57 -17.90 4.23
CA VAL A 5 11.81 -18.50 3.74
C VAL A 5 11.96 -19.88 4.35
N ASN A 6 11.87 -20.94 3.52
CA ASN A 6 11.94 -22.32 4.00
C ASN A 6 13.37 -22.77 4.30
N SER A 7 14.30 -22.50 3.38
CA SER A 7 15.72 -22.84 3.53
C SER A 7 16.62 -21.83 2.82
N VAL A 8 17.88 -21.76 3.26
CA VAL A 8 18.92 -20.91 2.67
C VAL A 8 20.10 -21.82 2.39
N THR A 9 20.46 -21.98 1.11
CA THR A 9 21.47 -22.95 0.68
C THR A 9 22.85 -22.35 0.51
N LYS A 10 22.96 -21.02 0.37
CA LYS A 10 24.23 -20.30 0.17
C LYS A 10 24.24 -18.98 0.95
N ASN A 11 25.40 -18.62 1.50
CA ASN A 11 25.67 -17.36 2.18
C ASN A 11 24.63 -16.93 3.24
N PRO A 12 24.27 -17.80 4.21
CA PRO A 12 23.25 -17.48 5.21
C PRO A 12 23.62 -16.29 6.11
N THR A 13 24.91 -16.00 6.25
CA THR A 13 25.44 -14.87 7.01
C THR A 13 25.18 -13.51 6.36
N MET A 14 24.79 -13.48 5.08
CA MET A 14 24.44 -12.25 4.37
C MET A 14 22.97 -11.86 4.54
N ILE A 15 22.18 -12.68 5.22
CA ILE A 15 20.79 -12.33 5.55
C ILE A 15 20.82 -11.29 6.66
N ASP A 16 20.07 -10.21 6.45
CA ASP A 16 19.91 -9.18 7.45
C ASP A 16 19.34 -9.79 8.75
N PRO A 17 20.06 -9.69 9.89
CA PRO A 17 19.65 -10.31 11.15
C PRO A 17 18.36 -9.71 11.72
N THR A 18 17.96 -8.52 11.29
CA THR A 18 16.76 -7.83 11.78
C THR A 18 15.48 -8.32 11.08
N THR A 19 15.60 -9.15 10.04
CA THR A 19 14.45 -9.74 9.33
C THR A 19 13.93 -11.04 9.97
N THR A 20 12.64 -11.34 9.81
CA THR A 20 12.03 -12.58 10.30
C THR A 20 11.89 -13.64 9.20
N LYS A 21 11.95 -14.92 9.59
CA LYS A 21 11.79 -16.05 8.64
C LYS A 21 10.45 -16.02 7.91
N SER A 22 9.39 -15.60 8.61
CA SER A 22 8.05 -15.41 8.07
C SER A 22 7.55 -14.00 8.34
N ALA A 23 6.73 -13.48 7.44
CA ALA A 23 6.02 -12.22 7.59
C ALA A 23 4.64 -12.30 6.91
N SER A 24 3.67 -11.54 7.39
CA SER A 24 2.34 -11.48 6.77
C SER A 24 1.74 -10.09 6.83
N GLN A 25 0.93 -9.79 5.82
CA GLN A 25 0.19 -8.55 5.67
C GLN A 25 -1.27 -8.86 5.39
N ILE A 26 -2.16 -8.09 6.00
CA ILE A 26 -3.58 -8.09 5.68
C ILE A 26 -3.88 -6.83 4.87
N THR A 27 -4.65 -6.99 3.80
CA THR A 27 -5.17 -5.89 2.99
C THR A 27 -6.68 -5.96 2.96
N ILE A 28 -7.32 -4.86 3.33
CA ILE A 28 -8.78 -4.68 3.31
C ILE A 28 -9.07 -3.61 2.28
N ALA A 29 -10.01 -3.89 1.38
CA ALA A 29 -10.49 -2.94 0.39
C ALA A 29 -12.00 -2.79 0.52
N PHE A 30 -12.46 -1.55 0.50
CA PHE A 30 -13.85 -1.15 0.49
C PHE A 30 -14.08 -0.13 -0.61
N ALA A 31 -15.21 -0.22 -1.31
CA ALA A 31 -15.63 0.79 -2.27
C ALA A 31 -17.12 1.03 -2.12
N ALA A 32 -17.50 2.30 -2.07
CA ALA A 32 -18.89 2.73 -2.15
C ALA A 32 -19.12 3.36 -3.53
N ASP A 33 -20.07 2.81 -4.28
CA ASP A 33 -20.40 3.25 -5.63
C ASP A 33 -21.81 3.86 -5.69
N TRP A 34 -21.93 5.02 -6.33
CA TRP A 34 -23.19 5.68 -6.63
C TRP A 34 -23.31 5.90 -8.13
N PHE A 35 -24.28 5.24 -8.74
CA PHE A 35 -24.60 5.41 -10.15
C PHE A 35 -25.56 6.57 -10.35
N GLN A 36 -25.30 7.42 -11.34
CA GLN A 36 -26.09 8.61 -11.63
C GLN A 36 -26.31 9.50 -10.39
N ALA A 37 -25.25 9.67 -9.58
CA ALA A 37 -25.29 10.55 -8.41
C ALA A 37 -25.60 12.01 -8.81
N LEU A 38 -25.21 12.39 -10.03
CA LEU A 38 -25.63 13.59 -10.74
C LEU A 38 -25.98 13.21 -12.19
N ASP A 39 -26.52 14.15 -12.97
CA ASP A 39 -26.84 13.92 -14.38
C ASP A 39 -25.61 13.45 -15.18
N GLY A 40 -25.63 12.17 -15.57
CA GLY A 40 -24.56 11.51 -16.29
C GLY A 40 -23.26 11.30 -15.51
N VAL A 41 -23.25 11.44 -14.18
CA VAL A 41 -22.05 11.23 -13.34
C VAL A 41 -22.23 10.02 -12.42
N ASP A 42 -21.30 9.07 -12.53
CA ASP A 42 -21.12 8.00 -11.55
C ASP A 42 -19.97 8.36 -10.60
N LEU A 43 -20.17 8.15 -9.31
CA LEU A 43 -19.16 8.40 -8.27
C LEU A 43 -18.75 7.10 -7.60
N SER A 44 -17.47 6.98 -7.28
CA SER A 44 -16.91 5.85 -6.53
C SER A 44 -15.96 6.37 -5.46
N PHE A 45 -16.07 5.84 -4.25
CA PHE A 45 -15.24 6.19 -3.10
C PHE A 45 -14.48 4.95 -2.60
N PRO A 46 -13.29 4.65 -3.16
CA PRO A 46 -12.47 3.54 -2.70
C PRO A 46 -11.64 3.89 -1.46
N ILE A 47 -11.56 2.94 -0.53
CA ILE A 47 -10.63 2.91 0.60
C ILE A 47 -9.88 1.58 0.57
N VAL A 48 -8.55 1.60 0.66
CA VAL A 48 -7.72 0.41 0.80
C VAL A 48 -6.77 0.60 1.97
N LEU A 49 -6.76 -0.36 2.89
CA LEU A 49 -5.85 -0.40 4.03
C LEU A 49 -5.00 -1.66 3.94
N SER A 50 -3.68 -1.51 3.94
CA SER A 50 -2.73 -2.61 4.09
C SER A 50 -2.00 -2.47 5.43
N HIS A 51 -1.82 -3.58 6.15
CA HIS A 51 -1.11 -3.61 7.43
C HIS A 51 -0.37 -4.93 7.65
N ALA A 52 0.93 -4.84 7.93
CA ALA A 52 1.76 -5.95 8.30
C ALA A 52 1.42 -6.40 9.73
N VAL A 53 0.85 -7.59 9.84
CA VAL A 53 0.36 -8.14 11.12
C VAL A 53 1.40 -9.01 11.83
N HIS A 54 2.45 -9.42 11.12
CA HIS A 54 3.50 -10.25 11.69
C HIS A 54 4.80 -10.09 10.91
N GLY A 55 5.89 -9.91 11.65
CA GLY A 55 7.26 -10.03 11.15
C GLY A 55 7.72 -8.94 10.19
N ARG A 56 8.98 -9.06 9.80
CA ARG A 56 9.70 -8.20 8.84
C ARG A 56 10.13 -9.07 7.66
N SER A 57 9.60 -8.81 6.48
CA SER A 57 9.80 -9.74 5.38
C SER A 57 11.25 -9.79 4.89
N ARG A 58 11.79 -11.00 4.74
CA ARG A 58 13.10 -11.29 4.13
C ARG A 58 13.14 -11.13 2.62
N VAL A 59 11.99 -11.20 1.97
CA VAL A 59 11.88 -11.27 0.51
C VAL A 59 11.33 -10.00 -0.11
N TYR A 60 10.74 -9.11 0.71
CA TYR A 60 10.18 -7.86 0.24
C TYR A 60 10.42 -6.73 1.25
N VAL A 61 11.14 -5.72 0.81
CA VAL A 61 11.62 -4.58 1.62
C VAL A 61 10.49 -3.71 2.17
N GLY A 62 9.31 -3.70 1.53
CA GLY A 62 8.18 -2.87 1.95
C GLY A 62 7.33 -3.44 3.09
N TRP A 63 7.57 -4.68 3.53
CA TRP A 63 6.84 -5.28 4.66
C TRP A 63 7.67 -5.18 5.94
N VAL A 64 7.63 -3.96 6.49
CA VAL A 64 8.18 -3.63 7.79
C VAL A 64 7.20 -4.00 8.91
N GLU A 65 7.69 -4.24 10.11
CA GLU A 65 6.84 -4.62 11.25
C GLU A 65 5.86 -3.48 11.57
N ASP A 66 4.58 -3.82 11.75
CA ASP A 66 3.46 -2.88 11.92
C ASP A 66 3.33 -1.81 10.80
N GLY A 67 4.00 -2.03 9.66
CA GLY A 67 3.97 -1.13 8.52
C GLY A 67 2.76 -1.34 7.61
N GLY A 68 2.55 -0.41 6.68
CA GLY A 68 1.47 -0.54 5.71
C GLY A 68 1.19 0.75 4.96
N SER A 69 -0.01 0.83 4.40
CA SER A 69 -0.50 2.01 3.71
C SER A 69 -2.01 2.16 3.85
N LEU A 70 -2.48 3.40 3.77
CA LEU A 70 -3.89 3.75 3.63
C LEU A 70 -4.05 4.57 2.35
N ASP A 71 -4.94 4.10 1.49
CA ASP A 71 -5.37 4.78 0.28
C ASP A 71 -6.84 5.17 0.43
N VAL A 72 -7.14 6.46 0.27
CA VAL A 72 -8.51 6.99 0.26
C VAL A 72 -8.69 7.80 -1.00
N GLY A 73 -9.71 7.50 -1.80
CA GLY A 73 -9.92 8.20 -3.06
C GLY A 73 -11.37 8.51 -3.37
N VAL A 74 -11.54 9.34 -4.39
CA VAL A 74 -12.81 9.60 -5.05
C VAL A 74 -12.58 9.56 -6.55
N THR A 75 -13.47 8.90 -7.27
CA THR A 75 -13.46 8.83 -8.74
C THR A 75 -14.81 9.26 -9.26
N ALA A 76 -14.81 10.11 -10.28
CA ALA A 76 -15.99 10.51 -11.02
C ALA A 76 -15.88 10.03 -12.47
N LYS A 77 -16.95 9.44 -13.00
CA LYS A 77 -17.08 9.10 -14.42
C LYS A 77 -18.24 9.90 -15.00
N TYR A 78 -17.98 10.72 -16.00
CA TYR A 78 -19.01 11.47 -16.70
C TYR A 78 -19.29 10.85 -18.07
N ARG A 79 -20.54 10.40 -18.25
CA ARG A 79 -21.11 9.80 -19.48
C ARG A 79 -20.24 8.71 -20.09
N ASN A 80 -19.50 7.97 -19.26
CA ASN A 80 -18.50 6.96 -19.65
C ASN A 80 -17.38 7.45 -20.59
N ALA A 81 -17.30 8.76 -20.88
CA ALA A 81 -16.30 9.34 -21.78
C ALA A 81 -15.19 10.08 -21.03
N TRP A 82 -15.48 10.57 -19.82
CA TRP A 82 -14.51 11.25 -18.96
C TRP A 82 -14.39 10.53 -17.63
N LYS A 83 -13.16 10.30 -17.18
CA LYS A 83 -12.87 9.76 -15.84
C LYS A 83 -11.90 10.70 -15.15
N ALA A 84 -12.26 11.16 -13.95
CA ALA A 84 -11.39 11.92 -13.09
C ALA A 84 -11.25 11.22 -11.74
N GLY A 85 -10.07 11.31 -11.12
CA GLY A 85 -9.82 10.69 -9.83
C GLY A 85 -8.89 11.54 -8.97
N LEU A 86 -9.15 11.53 -7.67
CA LEU A 86 -8.31 12.09 -6.62
C LEU A 86 -8.06 11.00 -5.59
N ASN A 87 -6.81 10.78 -5.20
CA ASN A 87 -6.44 9.78 -4.20
C ASN A 87 -5.37 10.32 -3.27
N TYR A 88 -5.58 10.11 -1.97
CA TYR A 88 -4.63 10.38 -0.91
C TYR A 88 -4.02 9.05 -0.45
N HIS A 89 -2.70 9.01 -0.38
CA HIS A 89 -1.92 7.88 0.09
C HIS A 89 -1.16 8.25 1.36
N HIS A 90 -1.31 7.44 2.40
CA HIS A 90 -0.63 7.60 3.68
C HIS A 90 0.18 6.36 4.03
N PHE A 91 1.44 6.54 4.39
CA PHE A 91 2.31 5.45 4.82
C PHE A 91 2.17 5.17 6.32
N ILE A 92 1.84 3.93 6.66
CA ILE A 92 1.67 3.47 8.04
C ILE A 92 2.96 2.77 8.51
N GLY A 93 3.31 2.98 9.79
CA GLY A 93 4.40 2.29 10.48
C GLY A 93 5.20 3.24 11.37
N LYS A 94 6.17 2.70 12.11
CA LYS A 94 7.11 3.51 12.88
C LYS A 94 8.06 4.24 11.94
N LYS A 95 8.40 5.49 12.26
CA LYS A 95 9.41 6.25 11.52
C LYS A 95 10.79 5.69 11.82
N GLY A 96 11.55 5.31 10.79
CA GLY A 96 12.95 4.93 10.97
C GLY A 96 13.72 4.79 9.67
N GLY A 97 14.95 4.30 9.78
CA GLY A 97 15.93 4.27 8.70
C GLY A 97 15.69 3.13 7.71
N SER A 98 16.41 3.17 6.59
CA SER A 98 16.43 2.03 5.65
C SER A 98 17.11 0.80 6.27
N ILE A 99 16.79 -0.37 5.71
CA ILE A 99 17.25 -1.72 6.07
C ILE A 99 18.74 -1.79 6.46
N GLY A 100 19.61 -0.97 5.85
CA GLY A 100 21.04 -0.94 6.15
C GLY A 100 21.46 -0.31 7.49
N ASN A 101 20.57 0.38 8.22
CA ASN A 101 20.87 1.01 9.51
C ASN A 101 20.31 0.24 10.72
N GLY A 102 19.89 -1.02 10.54
CA GLY A 102 19.40 -1.88 11.63
C GLY A 102 17.99 -1.55 12.13
N SER A 103 17.25 -0.72 11.40
CA SER A 103 15.87 -0.34 11.67
C SER A 103 15.03 -0.77 10.47
N PHE A 104 14.17 -1.77 10.66
CA PHE A 104 13.15 -2.22 9.69
C PHE A 104 11.87 -1.43 9.93
N ASP A 105 11.99 -0.12 9.89
CA ASP A 105 10.90 0.82 10.13
C ASP A 105 10.45 1.42 8.79
N GLN A 106 9.30 2.09 8.79
CA GLN A 106 8.72 2.66 7.58
C GLN A 106 9.57 3.83 7.06
N THR A 107 10.36 3.58 6.02
CA THR A 107 11.22 4.59 5.38
C THR A 107 10.46 5.68 4.64
N GLN A 108 9.21 5.41 4.23
CA GLN A 108 8.35 6.34 3.50
C GLN A 108 7.38 7.07 4.43
N TYR A 109 7.59 7.03 5.75
CA TYR A 109 6.66 7.59 6.73
C TYR A 109 6.34 9.08 6.52
N ASP A 110 7.27 9.83 5.93
CA ASP A 110 7.14 11.25 5.63
C ASP A 110 6.79 11.55 4.15
N ARG A 111 6.37 10.53 3.39
CA ARG A 111 6.17 10.61 1.94
C ARG A 111 4.71 10.52 1.51
N ASP A 112 3.79 10.81 2.40
CA ASP A 112 2.37 10.92 2.07
C ASP A 112 2.15 11.86 0.88
N TYR A 113 1.23 11.49 -0.01
CA TYR A 113 1.00 12.24 -1.24
C TYR A 113 -0.47 12.25 -1.66
N LEU A 114 -0.80 13.26 -2.46
CA LEU A 114 -2.08 13.39 -3.14
C LEU A 114 -1.84 13.23 -4.64
N SER A 115 -2.62 12.37 -5.28
CA SER A 115 -2.57 12.13 -6.72
C SER A 115 -3.88 12.54 -7.38
N PHE A 116 -3.77 13.20 -8.53
CA PHE A 116 -4.90 13.59 -9.35
C PHE A 116 -4.71 13.06 -10.78
N ASN A 117 -5.78 12.55 -11.37
CA ASN A 117 -5.77 12.05 -12.74
C ASN A 117 -7.06 12.39 -13.48
N VAL A 118 -6.94 12.63 -14.79
CA VAL A 118 -8.07 12.78 -15.71
C VAL A 118 -7.74 12.03 -17.00
N SER A 119 -8.71 11.28 -17.51
CA SER A 119 -8.64 10.63 -18.82
C SER A 119 -9.95 10.76 -19.57
N THR A 120 -9.86 10.73 -20.89
CA THR A 120 -11.02 10.74 -21.78
C THR A 120 -10.79 9.83 -22.98
N SER A 121 -11.88 9.31 -23.56
CA SER A 121 -11.90 8.49 -24.78
C SER A 121 -12.82 9.10 -25.84
N PHE A 122 -12.46 8.96 -27.11
CA PHE A 122 -13.16 9.50 -28.28
C PHE A 122 -13.60 8.41 -29.25
#